data_AF-A0A2B2M3E7-F1
#
_entry.id   AF-A0A2B2M3E7-F1
#
_cell.length_a   1.000
_cell.length_b   1.000
_cell.length_c   1.000
_cell.angle_alpha   90.00
_cell.angle_beta   90.00
_cell.angle_gamma   90.00
#
_symmetry.space_group_name_H-M   'P 1'
#
loop_
_entity.id
_entity.type
_entity.pdbx_description
1 polymer ?
#
loop_
_entity_poly.entity_id
_entity_poly.type
_entity_poly.pdbx_seq_one_letter_code
_entity_poly.pdbx_strand_id
1 'polypeptide(L)'
;MKLVYKITYHRMQDHYLPKLVQTIRLVGREELWKEREAANSIGGIVLHICEHIQRNTSRYKNLNIIFENGIEEYFPVKQIDSEALLKIVEEIFDQWGKTYIQVWEEKRHIDLHSLLHLVEHTSYHLGQVVDRTKCIEGQQFHFFQNGINEKNLRTRVETSNF
;
A
#
# COMPACT_ATOMS: atom_id res chain seq x y z
N MET A 1 18.23 -10.49 9.42
CA MET A 1 17.84 -9.55 8.34
C MET A 1 17.00 -10.18 7.24
N LYS A 2 17.39 -11.32 6.63
CA LYS A 2 16.61 -11.98 5.54
C LYS A 2 15.11 -12.17 5.87
N LEU A 3 14.79 -12.60 7.09
CA LEU A 3 13.39 -12.79 7.52
C LEU A 3 12.58 -11.49 7.52
N VAL A 4 13.15 -10.37 7.97
CA VAL A 4 12.47 -9.07 7.99
C VAL A 4 12.09 -8.64 6.57
N TYR A 5 13.00 -8.83 5.61
CA TYR A 5 12.72 -8.47 4.23
C TYR A 5 11.59 -9.30 3.61
N LYS A 6 11.53 -10.60 3.91
CA LYS A 6 10.41 -11.48 3.50
C LYS A 6 9.09 -11.04 4.12
N ILE A 7 9.10 -10.80 5.44
CA ILE A 7 7.91 -10.34 6.16
C ILE A 7 7.39 -9.05 5.54
N THR A 8 8.25 -8.07 5.32
CA THR A 8 7.86 -6.79 4.73
C THR A 8 7.27 -6.96 3.34
N TYR A 9 7.93 -7.73 2.47
CA TYR A 9 7.41 -7.98 1.12
C TYR A 9 6.02 -8.58 1.15
N HIS A 10 5.84 -9.69 1.86
CA HIS A 10 4.56 -10.39 1.88
C HIS A 10 3.48 -9.59 2.60
N ARG A 11 3.84 -8.79 3.60
CA ARG A 11 2.90 -7.89 4.27
C ARG A 11 2.39 -6.81 3.32
N MET A 12 3.25 -6.23 2.49
CA MET A 12 2.83 -5.26 1.46
C MET A 12 2.04 -5.94 0.33
N GLN A 13 2.56 -7.01 -0.27
CA GLN A 13 2.04 -7.64 -1.49
C GLN A 13 0.86 -8.60 -1.25
N ASP A 14 0.96 -9.45 -0.22
CA ASP A 14 -0.01 -10.53 0.00
C ASP A 14 -1.01 -10.19 1.11
N HIS A 15 -0.85 -9.05 1.78
CA HIS A 15 -1.71 -8.66 2.89
C HIS A 15 -2.33 -7.27 2.72
N TYR A 16 -1.54 -6.23 2.46
CA TYR A 16 -2.06 -4.87 2.34
C TYR A 16 -2.67 -4.57 0.97
N LEU A 17 -1.98 -4.93 -0.11
CA LEU A 17 -2.52 -4.75 -1.47
C LEU A 17 -3.88 -5.45 -1.65
N PRO A 18 -4.08 -6.74 -1.28
CA PRO A 18 -5.37 -7.38 -1.47
C PRO A 18 -6.50 -6.73 -0.65
N LYS A 19 -6.20 -6.18 0.54
CA LYS A 19 -7.17 -5.42 1.34
C LYS A 19 -7.52 -4.11 0.65
N LEU A 20 -6.54 -3.34 0.20
CA LEU A 20 -6.77 -2.11 -0.57
C LEU A 20 -7.64 -2.39 -1.80
N VAL A 21 -7.30 -3.42 -2.57
CA VAL A 21 -8.04 -3.82 -3.77
C VAL A 21 -9.49 -4.17 -3.45
N GLN A 22 -9.72 -5.03 -2.44
CA GLN A 22 -11.09 -5.37 -2.02
C GLN A 22 -11.87 -4.15 -1.54
N THR A 23 -11.22 -3.22 -0.85
CA THR A 23 -11.86 -2.01 -0.34
C THR A 23 -12.22 -1.02 -1.44
N ILE A 24 -11.30 -0.72 -2.36
CA ILE A 24 -11.53 0.26 -3.43
C ILE A 24 -12.62 -0.23 -4.39
N ARG A 25 -12.68 -1.54 -4.68
CA ARG A 25 -13.68 -2.13 -5.59
C ARG A 25 -15.14 -1.88 -5.17
N LEU A 26 -15.40 -1.67 -3.89
CA LEU A 26 -16.78 -1.51 -3.38
C LEU A 26 -17.26 -0.07 -3.42
N VAL A 27 -16.35 0.92 -3.48
CA VAL A 27 -16.74 2.33 -3.37
C VAL A 27 -17.07 2.89 -4.76
N GLY A 28 -18.21 3.58 -4.88
CA GLY A 28 -18.54 4.34 -6.09
C GLY A 28 -17.71 5.62 -6.25
N ARG A 29 -17.60 6.15 -7.48
CA ARG A 29 -16.78 7.33 -7.79
C ARG A 29 -17.05 8.52 -6.86
N GLU A 30 -18.29 8.86 -6.59
CA GLU A 30 -18.61 10.03 -5.74
C GLU A 30 -18.09 9.86 -4.31
N GLU A 31 -18.41 8.74 -3.66
CA GLU A 31 -17.94 8.46 -2.30
C GLU A 31 -16.42 8.24 -2.22
N LEU A 32 -15.78 7.80 -3.31
CA LEU A 32 -14.33 7.64 -3.39
C LEU A 32 -13.60 8.98 -3.23
N TRP A 33 -14.13 10.05 -3.82
CA TRP A 33 -13.50 11.38 -3.83
C TRP A 33 -14.13 12.38 -2.88
N LYS A 34 -15.19 11.99 -2.17
CA LYS A 34 -15.85 12.83 -1.18
C LYS A 34 -14.92 13.13 -0.02
N GLU A 35 -14.54 14.40 0.08
CA GLU A 35 -13.88 14.93 1.28
C GLU A 35 -14.91 15.13 2.38
N ARG A 36 -14.50 14.90 3.62
CA ARG A 36 -15.28 15.20 4.82
C ARG A 36 -14.60 16.39 5.50
N GLU A 37 -15.33 17.18 6.27
CA GLU A 37 -14.91 18.51 6.75
C GLU A 37 -13.42 18.65 7.13
N ALA A 38 -12.88 17.72 7.92
CA ALA A 38 -11.47 17.70 8.32
C ALA A 38 -10.70 16.43 7.87
N ALA A 39 -11.22 15.70 6.88
CA ALA A 39 -10.69 14.42 6.47
C ALA A 39 -10.60 14.27 4.95
N ASN A 40 -9.40 13.87 4.49
CA ASN A 40 -9.08 13.58 3.10
C ASN A 40 -10.07 12.57 2.48
N SER A 41 -10.22 12.55 1.16
CA SER A 41 -11.04 11.51 0.50
C SER A 41 -10.40 10.11 0.57
N ILE A 42 -11.17 9.04 0.32
CA ILE A 42 -10.63 7.68 0.24
C ILE A 42 -9.59 7.59 -0.89
N GLY A 43 -9.94 8.11 -2.06
CA GLY A 43 -9.04 8.16 -3.22
C GLY A 43 -7.78 8.98 -2.94
N GLY A 44 -7.89 10.09 -2.23
CA GLY A 44 -6.75 10.90 -1.80
C GLY A 44 -5.80 10.12 -0.88
N ILE A 45 -6.31 9.39 0.11
CA ILE A 45 -5.50 8.54 0.98
C ILE A 45 -4.82 7.41 0.20
N VAL A 46 -5.53 6.76 -0.72
CA VAL A 46 -4.96 5.71 -1.55
C VAL A 46 -3.80 6.25 -2.41
N LEU A 47 -3.98 7.41 -3.04
CA LEU A 47 -2.93 8.05 -3.82
C LEU A 47 -1.76 8.51 -2.94
N HIS A 48 -2.02 8.97 -1.72
CA HIS A 48 -0.97 9.27 -0.75
C HIS A 48 -0.12 8.04 -0.41
N ILE A 49 -0.74 6.87 -0.14
CA ILE A 49 -0.01 5.60 0.05
C ILE A 49 0.86 5.31 -1.19
N CYS A 50 0.30 5.48 -2.39
CA CYS A 50 0.99 5.23 -3.64
C CYS A 50 2.25 6.09 -3.80
N GLU A 51 2.20 7.38 -3.43
CA GLU A 51 3.35 8.28 -3.47
C GLU A 51 4.46 7.83 -2.51
N HIS A 52 4.12 7.41 -1.29
CA HIS A 52 5.09 6.85 -0.35
C HIS A 52 5.78 5.59 -0.92
N ILE A 53 5.03 4.71 -1.58
CA ILE A 53 5.55 3.50 -2.23
C ILE A 53 6.46 3.86 -3.42
N GLN A 54 6.05 4.81 -4.26
CA GLN A 54 6.84 5.27 -5.41
C GLN A 54 8.14 5.95 -4.97
N ARG A 55 8.10 6.80 -3.94
CA ARG A 55 9.32 7.44 -3.41
C ARG A 55 10.31 6.43 -2.84
N ASN A 56 9.82 5.41 -2.12
CA ASN A 56 10.68 4.32 -1.65
C ASN A 56 11.25 3.49 -2.82
N THR A 57 10.42 3.17 -3.82
CA THR A 57 10.88 2.52 -5.06
C THR A 57 12.00 3.31 -5.74
N SER A 58 11.86 4.63 -5.83
CA SER A 58 12.87 5.51 -6.42
C SER A 58 14.16 5.54 -5.59
N ARG A 59 14.07 5.55 -4.25
CA ARG A 59 15.25 5.45 -3.36
C ARG A 59 15.99 4.13 -3.54
N TYR A 60 15.27 3.03 -3.78
CA TYR A 60 15.90 1.75 -4.05
C TYR A 60 16.67 1.75 -5.38
N LYS A 61 16.23 2.54 -6.37
CA LYS A 61 16.91 2.68 -7.66
C LYS A 61 18.08 3.66 -7.59
N ASN A 62 17.92 4.74 -6.82
CA ASN A 62 18.92 5.78 -6.64
C ASN A 62 18.95 6.26 -5.17
N LEU A 63 19.97 5.83 -4.42
CA LEU A 63 20.13 6.17 -2.99
C LEU A 63 20.34 7.67 -2.75
N ASN A 64 20.81 8.42 -3.75
CA ASN A 64 21.09 9.85 -3.64
C ASN A 64 19.92 10.71 -4.13
N ILE A 65 18.75 10.12 -4.41
CA ILE A 65 17.59 10.90 -4.86
C ILE A 65 17.13 11.83 -3.73
N ILE A 66 16.99 13.11 -4.06
CA ILE A 66 16.44 14.13 -3.19
C ILE A 66 15.06 14.50 -3.74
N PHE A 67 14.06 14.49 -2.88
CA PHE A 67 12.73 15.01 -3.21
C PHE A 67 12.66 16.45 -2.70
N GLU A 68 12.38 17.39 -3.60
CA GLU A 68 12.34 18.82 -3.26
C GLU A 68 11.22 19.17 -2.28
N ASN A 69 10.10 18.46 -2.37
CA ASN A 69 8.91 18.70 -1.56
C ASN A 69 8.55 17.48 -0.71
N GLY A 70 8.06 17.75 0.50
CA GLY A 70 7.36 16.77 1.34
C GLY A 70 6.07 16.27 0.69
N ILE A 71 5.53 15.15 1.19
CA ILE A 71 4.22 14.60 0.78
C ILE A 71 3.27 14.39 1.96
N GLU A 72 3.65 14.87 3.15
CA GLU A 72 2.92 14.72 4.41
C GLU A 72 1.45 15.13 4.26
N GLU A 73 1.20 16.24 3.54
CA GLU A 73 -0.14 16.78 3.28
C GLU A 73 -0.59 16.59 1.82
N TYR A 74 0.07 15.70 1.06
CA TYR A 74 -0.29 15.46 -0.33
C TYR A 74 -1.35 14.36 -0.47
N PHE A 75 -2.61 14.78 -0.62
CA PHE A 75 -3.78 13.93 -0.83
C PHE A 75 -4.57 14.39 -2.07
N PRO A 76 -4.16 13.98 -3.28
CA PRO A 76 -4.73 14.52 -4.51
C PRO A 76 -6.16 14.02 -4.78
N VAL A 77 -7.00 14.89 -5.33
CA VAL A 77 -8.35 14.54 -5.80
C VAL A 77 -8.35 14.43 -7.32
N LYS A 78 -8.48 13.21 -7.86
CA LYS A 78 -8.43 12.95 -9.31
C LYS A 78 -9.79 12.73 -9.98
N GLN A 79 -10.84 12.48 -9.18
CA GLN A 79 -12.18 12.17 -9.68
C GLN A 79 -12.23 11.03 -10.72
N ILE A 80 -11.37 10.03 -10.62
CA ILE A 80 -11.39 8.83 -11.49
C ILE A 80 -12.27 7.74 -10.87
N ASP A 81 -12.76 6.78 -11.66
CA ASP A 81 -13.49 5.65 -11.08
C ASP A 81 -12.55 4.68 -10.31
N SER A 82 -13.17 3.76 -9.56
CA SER A 82 -12.46 2.79 -8.74
C SER A 82 -11.61 1.84 -9.57
N GLU A 83 -12.03 1.50 -10.79
CA GLU A 83 -11.26 0.64 -11.68
C GLU A 83 -9.96 1.31 -12.16
N ALA A 84 -10.04 2.59 -12.52
CA ALA A 84 -8.87 3.38 -12.87
C ALA A 84 -7.93 3.57 -11.67
N LEU A 85 -8.47 3.80 -10.46
CA LEU A 85 -7.65 3.90 -9.25
C LEU A 85 -6.97 2.56 -8.91
N LEU A 86 -7.67 1.44 -9.08
CA LEU A 86 -7.11 0.09 -8.86
C LEU A 86 -5.93 -0.18 -9.77
N LYS A 87 -6.02 0.16 -11.05
CA LYS A 87 -4.90 0.02 -12.00
C LYS A 87 -3.66 0.76 -11.52
N ILE A 88 -3.82 2.01 -11.06
CA ILE A 88 -2.72 2.80 -10.50
C ILE A 88 -2.11 2.10 -9.29
N VAL A 89 -2.93 1.63 -8.35
CA VAL A 89 -2.48 0.94 -7.14
C VAL A 89 -1.72 -0.34 -7.50
N GLU A 90 -2.30 -1.19 -8.34
CA GLU A 90 -1.70 -2.47 -8.73
C GLU A 90 -0.38 -2.27 -9.48
N GLU A 91 -0.29 -1.30 -10.40
CA GLU A 91 0.94 -0.96 -11.11
C GLU A 91 2.05 -0.47 -10.16
N ILE A 92 1.71 0.37 -9.18
CA ILE A 92 2.67 0.92 -8.23
C ILE A 92 3.18 -0.15 -7.27
N PHE A 93 2.30 -0.99 -6.75
CA PHE A 93 2.70 -2.11 -5.90
C PHE A 93 3.53 -3.14 -6.68
N ASP A 94 3.17 -3.47 -7.92
CA ASP A 94 3.94 -4.38 -8.78
C ASP A 94 5.35 -3.83 -9.04
N GLN A 95 5.46 -2.54 -9.40
CA GLN A 95 6.75 -1.91 -9.63
C GLN A 95 7.62 -1.90 -8.37
N TRP A 96 7.04 -1.60 -7.20
CA TRP A 96 7.73 -1.66 -5.92
C TRP A 96 8.19 -3.09 -5.61
N GLY A 97 7.33 -4.09 -5.79
CA GLY A 97 7.64 -5.50 -5.53
C GLY A 97 8.80 -6.01 -6.38
N LYS A 98 8.77 -5.75 -7.68
CA LYS A 98 9.85 -6.10 -8.62
C LYS A 98 11.17 -5.42 -8.24
N THR A 99 11.12 -4.11 -7.97
CA THR A 99 12.31 -3.35 -7.58
C THR A 99 12.88 -3.86 -6.26
N TYR A 100 12.02 -4.14 -5.27
CA TYR A 100 12.40 -4.63 -3.96
C TYR A 100 13.11 -5.98 -4.04
N ILE A 101 12.55 -6.95 -4.79
CA ILE A 101 13.18 -8.25 -5.02
C ILE A 101 14.54 -8.08 -5.70
N GLN A 102 14.62 -7.27 -6.76
CA GLN A 102 15.87 -7.04 -7.47
C GLN A 102 16.97 -6.49 -6.54
N VAL A 103 16.65 -5.47 -5.74
CA VAL A 103 17.60 -4.86 -4.79
C VAL A 103 18.05 -5.89 -3.74
N TRP A 104 17.12 -6.72 -3.27
CA TRP A 104 17.41 -7.78 -2.32
C TRP A 104 18.33 -8.86 -2.91
N GLU A 105 18.07 -9.32 -4.13
CA GLU A 105 18.87 -10.33 -4.85
C GLU A 105 20.29 -9.82 -5.13
N GLU A 106 20.40 -8.56 -5.55
CA GLU A 106 21.67 -7.86 -5.78
C GLU A 106 22.41 -7.52 -4.47
N LYS A 107 21.82 -7.84 -3.30
CA LYS A 107 22.33 -7.53 -1.96
C LYS A 107 22.65 -6.04 -1.77
N ARG A 108 21.90 -5.18 -2.47
CA ARG A 108 22.02 -3.74 -2.33
C ARG A 108 21.42 -3.28 -1.01
N HIS A 109 21.93 -2.16 -0.51
CA HIS A 109 21.46 -1.59 0.74
C HIS A 109 20.00 -1.13 0.63
N ILE A 110 19.17 -1.58 1.57
CA ILE A 110 17.82 -1.07 1.81
C ILE A 110 17.85 -0.47 3.21
N ASP A 111 17.56 0.83 3.31
CA ASP A 111 17.41 1.49 4.60
C ASP A 111 16.21 0.90 5.35
N LEU A 112 16.51 0.17 6.42
CA LEU A 112 15.49 -0.54 7.20
C LEU A 112 14.55 0.43 7.92
N HIS A 113 15.03 1.61 8.31
CA HIS A 113 14.20 2.59 9.00
C HIS A 113 13.12 3.12 8.05
N SER A 114 13.50 3.56 6.86
CA SER A 114 12.54 3.97 5.82
C SER A 114 11.61 2.83 5.40
N LEU A 115 12.11 1.60 5.33
CA LEU A 115 11.31 0.44 4.96
C LEU A 115 10.21 0.15 6.00
N LEU A 116 10.54 0.15 7.29
CA LEU A 116 9.57 -0.09 8.35
C LEU A 116 8.56 1.05 8.44
N HIS A 117 9.00 2.29 8.30
CA HIS A 117 8.10 3.43 8.20
C HIS A 117 7.11 3.27 7.03
N LEU A 118 7.56 2.83 5.85
CA LEU A 118 6.66 2.58 4.72
C LEU A 118 5.57 1.54 5.06
N VAL A 119 5.95 0.43 5.71
CA VAL A 119 5.01 -0.64 6.10
C VAL A 119 3.99 -0.12 7.10
N GLU A 120 4.45 0.57 8.14
CA GLU A 120 3.59 1.14 9.19
C GLU A 120 2.65 2.19 8.62
N HIS A 121 3.16 3.13 7.81
CA HIS A 121 2.39 4.20 7.17
C HIS A 121 1.31 3.64 6.23
N THR A 122 1.67 2.63 5.43
CA THR A 122 0.71 1.93 4.56
C THR A 122 -0.38 1.27 5.39
N SER A 123 -0.03 0.62 6.50
CA SER A 123 -0.98 -0.07 7.36
C SER A 123 -1.95 0.89 8.07
N TYR A 124 -1.43 2.03 8.53
CA TYR A 124 -2.19 3.09 9.19
C TYR A 124 -3.26 3.66 8.25
N HIS A 125 -2.87 4.05 7.03
CA HIS A 125 -3.80 4.61 6.05
C HIS A 125 -4.74 3.56 5.45
N LEU A 126 -4.28 2.31 5.27
CA LEU A 126 -5.17 1.21 4.91
C LEU A 126 -6.28 1.03 5.94
N GLY A 127 -5.97 1.15 7.24
CA GLY A 127 -6.97 1.13 8.30
C GLY A 127 -8.06 2.18 8.11
N GLN A 128 -7.67 3.42 7.78
CA GLN A 128 -8.60 4.51 7.49
C GLN A 128 -9.47 4.26 6.26
N VAL A 129 -8.87 3.74 5.18
CA VAL A 129 -9.58 3.39 3.94
C VAL A 129 -10.62 2.29 4.22
N VAL A 130 -10.23 1.22 4.93
CA VAL A 130 -11.14 0.13 5.32
C VAL A 130 -12.29 0.64 6.17
N ASP A 131 -12.00 1.43 7.21
CA ASP A 131 -13.02 1.93 8.13
C ASP A 131 -14.06 2.78 7.40
N ARG A 132 -13.62 3.72 6.58
CA ARG A 132 -14.52 4.60 5.82
C ARG A 132 -15.38 3.86 4.82
N THR A 133 -14.82 2.88 4.12
CA THR A 133 -15.63 2.06 3.21
C THR A 133 -16.62 1.20 3.97
N LYS A 134 -16.30 0.66 5.16
CA LYS A 134 -17.29 -0.04 5.99
C LYS A 134 -18.45 0.88 6.38
N CYS A 135 -18.17 2.14 6.70
CA CYS A 135 -19.22 3.11 7.03
C CYS A 135 -20.13 3.43 5.83
N ILE A 136 -19.61 3.38 4.61
CA ILE A 136 -20.38 3.62 3.38
C ILE A 136 -21.22 2.39 3.02
N GLU A 137 -20.58 1.22 2.98
CA GLU A 137 -21.18 0.00 2.43
C GLU A 137 -22.01 -0.79 3.45
N GLY A 138 -21.86 -0.51 4.74
CA GLY A 138 -22.58 -1.20 5.82
C GLY A 138 -22.24 -2.69 5.96
N GLN A 139 -21.17 -3.17 5.31
CA GLN A 139 -20.79 -4.59 5.26
C GLN A 139 -19.38 -4.86 5.80
N GLN A 140 -19.18 -6.09 6.27
CA GLN A 140 -17.87 -6.56 6.70
C GLN A 140 -17.09 -7.12 5.50
N PHE A 141 -15.81 -6.77 5.38
CA PHE A 141 -14.94 -7.29 4.31
C PHE A 141 -14.56 -8.77 4.46
N HIS A 142 -14.72 -9.34 5.66
CA HIS A 142 -14.36 -10.74 5.93
C HIS A 142 -12.92 -11.13 5.51
N PHE A 143 -11.96 -10.20 5.61
CA PHE A 143 -10.56 -10.42 5.20
C PHE A 143 -9.97 -11.72 5.75
N PHE A 144 -10.28 -12.04 7.02
CA PHE A 144 -9.78 -13.24 7.67
C PHE A 144 -10.31 -14.52 7.01
N GLN A 145 -11.63 -14.58 6.75
CA GLN A 145 -12.29 -15.70 6.09
C GLN A 145 -11.84 -15.84 4.63
N ASN A 146 -11.52 -14.72 3.98
CA ASN A 146 -10.99 -14.67 2.61
C ASN A 146 -9.48 -14.98 2.54
N GLY A 147 -8.90 -15.50 3.62
CA GLY A 147 -7.51 -15.96 3.65
C GLY A 147 -6.47 -14.86 3.84
N ILE A 148 -6.88 -13.60 4.01
CA ILE A 148 -5.97 -12.47 4.31
C ILE A 148 -5.81 -12.37 5.83
N ASN A 149 -5.07 -13.33 6.39
CA ASN A 149 -4.82 -13.46 7.83
C ASN A 149 -3.34 -13.77 8.14
N GLU A 150 -2.95 -13.58 9.40
CA GLU A 150 -1.55 -13.76 9.84
C GLU A 150 -1.04 -15.19 9.66
N LYS A 151 -1.90 -16.21 9.81
CA LYS A 151 -1.50 -17.61 9.60
C LYS A 151 -1.07 -17.83 8.15
N ASN A 152 -1.88 -17.39 7.19
CA ASN A 152 -1.58 -17.52 5.77
C ASN A 152 -0.38 -16.65 5.36
N LEU A 153 -0.27 -15.45 5.92
CA LEU A 153 0.89 -14.58 5.70
C LEU A 153 2.17 -15.25 6.17
N ARG A 154 2.16 -15.85 7.38
CA ARG A 154 3.29 -16.60 7.93
C ARG A 154 3.68 -17.76 7.02
N THR A 155 2.71 -18.55 6.54
CA THR A 155 2.99 -19.63 5.59
C THR A 155 3.71 -19.12 4.34
N ARG A 156 3.28 -17.99 3.76
CA ARG A 156 3.95 -17.39 2.59
C ARG A 156 5.39 -16.96 2.90
N VAL A 157 5.61 -16.35 4.06
CA VAL A 157 6.96 -15.94 4.51
C VAL A 157 7.89 -17.16 4.67
N GLU A 158 7.38 -18.25 5.22
CA GLU A 158 8.14 -19.49 5.47
C GLU A 158 8.46 -20.26 4.17
N THR A 159 7.54 -20.25 3.19
CA THR A 159 7.71 -20.97 1.91
C THR A 159 8.38 -20.17 0.81
N SER A 160 8.47 -18.84 0.95
CA SER A 160 9.10 -17.97 -0.04
C SER A 160 10.60 -18.21 -0.13
N ASN A 161 11.14 -18.26 -1.36
CA ASN A 161 12.53 -18.61 -1.65
C ASN A 161 13.45 -17.43 -1.98
N PHE A 162 12.91 -16.22 -2.14
CA PHE A 162 13.74 -15.02 -2.20
C PHE A 162 14.09 -14.54 -0.78
#